data_AF-A0AAV2S7V9-F1
#
_entry.id   AF-A0AAV2S7V9-F1
#
_cell.length_a   1.000
_cell.length_b   1.000
_cell.length_c   1.000
_cell.angle_alpha   90.00
_cell.angle_beta   90.00
_cell.angle_gamma   90.00
#
_symmetry.space_group_name_H-M   'P 1'
#
loop_
_entity.id
_entity.type
_entity.pdbx_description
1 polymer ?
#
loop_
_entity_poly.entity_id
_entity_poly.type
_entity_poly.pdbx_seq_one_letter_code
_entity_poly.pdbx_strand_id
1 'polypeptide(L)'
;VCKKETEQDITFIEMGKEIFYLSKNPLAWKEAKEYCENKGMVLAEPLDVLGLKKAITDNDHADYHSWLAGRGNGVAMVWDSSGDESFPHNHAFWEIEDGIRHPHDITTDSCLDMRPKNKDGPLASQDCDHTKYAICECF
;
A
#
# COMPACT_ATOMS: atom_id res chain seq x y z
N VAL A 1 -14.20 15.76 -4.02
CA VAL A 1 -12.99 16.61 -3.83
C VAL A 1 -12.46 16.33 -2.44
N CYS A 2 -11.38 15.56 -2.33
CA CYS A 2 -10.71 15.40 -1.04
C CYS A 2 -10.36 16.77 -0.50
N LYS A 3 -10.81 17.04 0.72
CA LYS A 3 -10.48 18.29 1.39
C LYS A 3 -9.00 18.22 1.73
N LYS A 4 -8.19 18.99 1.01
CA LYS A 4 -6.80 19.28 1.43
C LYS A 4 -6.92 19.98 2.78
N GLU A 5 -6.80 19.23 3.88
CA GLU A 5 -6.65 19.85 5.19
C GLU A 5 -5.37 20.67 5.15
N THR A 6 -5.45 21.92 5.62
CA THR A 6 -4.34 22.89 5.60
C THR A 6 -3.34 22.63 6.74
N GLU A 7 -3.04 21.37 7.04
CA GLU A 7 -2.00 21.03 8.00
C GLU A 7 -0.64 20.96 7.30
N GLN A 8 0.32 21.70 7.85
CA GLN A 8 1.57 22.10 7.22
C GLN A 8 2.61 20.98 6.99
N ASP A 9 2.23 19.71 7.08
CA ASP A 9 3.12 18.55 6.99
C ASP A 9 2.44 17.38 6.25
N ILE A 10 1.56 17.67 5.29
CA ILE A 10 0.89 16.65 4.51
C ILE A 10 1.65 16.42 3.20
N THR A 11 2.21 15.21 3.04
CA THR A 11 2.73 14.77 1.74
C THR A 11 1.57 14.20 0.93
N PHE A 12 1.06 14.98 -0.02
CA PHE A 12 0.19 14.47 -1.07
C PHE A 12 1.03 14.09 -2.29
N ILE A 13 0.75 12.93 -2.87
CA ILE A 13 1.37 12.46 -4.11
C ILE A 13 0.28 12.44 -5.18
N GLU A 14 0.41 13.29 -6.20
CA GLU A 14 -0.54 13.36 -7.30
C GLU A 14 -0.01 12.56 -8.51
N MET A 15 -0.78 11.59 -8.98
CA MET A 15 -0.45 10.74 -10.13
C MET A 15 -1.62 10.65 -11.10
N GLY A 16 -1.60 11.52 -12.12
CA GLY A 16 -2.69 11.55 -13.10
C GLY A 16 -4.02 11.94 -12.45
N LYS A 17 -4.90 10.95 -12.24
CA LYS A 17 -6.21 11.14 -11.56
C LYS A 17 -6.21 10.68 -10.11
N GLU A 18 -5.19 9.96 -9.67
CA GLU A 18 -5.07 9.44 -8.31
C GLU A 18 -4.34 10.45 -7.44
N ILE A 19 -4.82 10.62 -6.21
CA ILE A 19 -4.17 11.46 -5.19
C ILE A 19 -3.97 10.61 -3.96
N PHE A 20 -2.71 10.41 -3.60
CA PHE A 20 -2.31 9.63 -2.45
C PHE A 20 -1.89 10.50 -1.28
N TYR A 21 -2.09 9.99 -0.08
CA TYR A 21 -1.67 10.58 1.18
C TYR A 21 -0.98 9.53 2.03
N LEU A 22 0.23 9.83 2.54
CA LEU A 22 0.93 8.94 3.46
C LEU A 22 0.64 9.36 4.91
N SER A 23 0.26 8.40 5.76
CA SER A 23 0.09 8.66 7.19
C SER A 23 1.42 9.05 7.84
N LYS A 24 1.34 9.79 8.95
CA LYS A 24 2.53 10.15 9.75
C LYS A 24 2.92 9.08 10.77
N ASN A 25 1.96 8.24 11.16
CA ASN A 25 2.14 7.23 12.19
C ASN A 25 1.91 5.84 11.59
N PRO A 26 2.74 4.85 11.98
CA PRO A 26 2.47 3.46 11.70
C PRO A 26 1.22 2.96 12.42
N LEU A 27 0.43 2.13 11.75
CA LEU A 27 -0.88 1.60 12.18
C LEU A 27 -0.97 0.13 11.78
N ALA A 28 -1.75 -0.69 12.51
CA ALA A 28 -2.14 -2.00 12.01
C ALA A 28 -2.99 -1.83 10.73
N TRP A 29 -3.07 -2.85 9.87
CA TRP A 29 -3.72 -2.71 8.57
C TRP A 29 -5.19 -2.25 8.69
N LYS A 30 -5.92 -2.83 9.64
CA LYS A 30 -7.32 -2.45 9.90
C LYS A 30 -7.43 -1.00 10.37
N GLU A 31 -6.54 -0.58 11.27
CA GLU A 31 -6.49 0.80 11.78
C GLU A 31 -6.08 1.78 10.67
N ALA A 32 -5.19 1.38 9.76
CA ALA A 32 -4.80 2.16 8.59
C ALA A 32 -5.99 2.37 7.64
N LYS A 33 -6.78 1.32 7.41
CA LYS A 33 -8.03 1.42 6.63
C LYS A 33 -9.01 2.40 7.28
N GLU A 34 -9.31 2.22 8.57
CA GLU A 34 -10.19 3.11 9.33
C GLU A 34 -9.65 4.56 9.36
N TYR A 35 -8.33 4.73 9.43
CA TYR A 35 -7.67 6.03 9.38
C TYR A 35 -7.92 6.76 8.05
N CYS A 36 -7.79 6.06 6.92
CA CYS A 36 -8.10 6.63 5.60
C CYS A 36 -9.59 6.97 5.47
N GLU A 37 -10.48 6.07 5.91
CA GLU A 37 -11.93 6.26 5.87
C GLU A 37 -12.39 7.47 6.71
N ASN A 38 -11.82 7.67 7.90
CA ASN A 38 -12.09 8.83 8.75
C ASN A 38 -11.68 10.17 8.11
N LYS A 39 -10.78 10.14 7.11
CA LYS A 39 -10.39 11.30 6.31
C LYS A 39 -11.21 11.45 5.02
N GLY A 40 -12.21 10.60 4.80
CA GLY A 40 -13.01 10.58 3.58
C GLY A 40 -12.23 10.04 2.37
N MET A 41 -11.22 9.21 2.63
CA MET A 41 -10.38 8.53 1.65
C MET A 41 -10.56 7.00 1.81
N VAL A 42 -9.86 6.21 1.02
CA VAL A 42 -9.74 4.76 1.22
C VAL A 42 -8.28 4.35 1.37
N LEU A 43 -8.00 3.15 1.86
CA LEU A 43 -6.66 2.58 1.71
C LEU A 43 -6.38 2.38 0.22
N ALA A 44 -5.15 2.66 -0.23
CA ALA A 44 -4.88 2.83 -1.65
C ALA A 44 -4.92 1.51 -2.45
N GLU A 45 -5.46 1.59 -3.67
CA GLU A 45 -5.48 0.57 -4.72
C GLU A 45 -4.90 1.15 -6.02
N PRO A 46 -3.59 1.42 -6.04
CA PRO A 46 -2.97 2.20 -7.12
C PRO A 46 -3.09 1.50 -8.48
N LEU A 47 -3.56 2.22 -9.50
CA LEU A 47 -3.62 1.78 -10.89
C LEU A 47 -2.21 1.51 -11.48
N ASP A 48 -1.20 2.23 -10.99
CA ASP A 48 0.21 2.04 -11.34
C ASP A 48 1.09 1.90 -10.09
N VAL A 49 1.23 0.66 -9.61
CA VAL A 49 2.07 0.28 -8.47
C VAL A 49 3.52 0.76 -8.61
N LEU A 50 4.10 0.67 -9.82
CA LEU A 50 5.49 1.07 -10.06
C LEU A 50 5.64 2.59 -10.13
N GLY A 51 4.66 3.28 -10.70
CA GLY A 51 4.55 4.73 -10.65
C GLY A 51 4.48 5.23 -9.21
N LEU A 52 3.65 4.60 -8.37
CA LEU A 52 3.49 4.99 -6.96
C LEU A 52 4.77 4.74 -6.18
N LYS A 53 5.42 3.59 -6.36
CA LYS A 53 6.75 3.31 -5.81
C LYS A 53 7.73 4.43 -6.15
N LYS A 54 7.80 4.83 -7.43
CA LYS A 54 8.72 5.89 -7.87
C LYS A 54 8.37 7.22 -7.21
N ALA A 55 7.10 7.58 -7.18
CA ALA A 55 6.65 8.85 -6.62
C ALA A 55 6.92 8.93 -5.10
N ILE A 56 6.71 7.86 -4.34
CA ILE A 56 7.07 7.79 -2.92
C ILE A 56 8.58 7.93 -2.73
N THR A 57 9.37 7.26 -3.58
CA THR A 57 10.85 7.35 -3.55
C THR A 57 11.34 8.77 -3.84
N ASP A 58 10.78 9.44 -4.85
CA ASP A 58 11.15 10.80 -5.26
C ASP A 58 10.77 11.86 -4.20
N ASN A 59 9.87 11.55 -3.27
CA ASN A 59 9.44 12.41 -2.17
C ASN A 59 10.15 12.08 -0.84
N ASP A 60 11.32 11.44 -0.88
CA ASP A 60 12.14 11.07 0.29
C ASP A 60 11.47 10.11 1.29
N HIS A 61 10.45 9.37 0.86
CA HIS A 61 9.73 8.38 1.69
C HIS A 61 10.12 6.93 1.33
N ALA A 62 11.30 6.72 0.74
CA ALA A 62 11.71 5.41 0.24
C ALA A 62 11.79 4.32 1.32
N ASP A 63 12.07 4.71 2.57
CA ASP A 63 12.17 3.82 3.74
C ASP A 63 10.81 3.53 4.41
N TYR A 64 9.71 4.10 3.91
CA TYR A 64 8.39 3.98 4.52
C TYR A 64 7.69 2.73 4.00
N HIS A 65 7.73 1.66 4.80
CA HIS A 65 6.92 0.48 4.54
C HIS A 65 5.47 0.83 4.85
N SER A 66 4.59 0.63 3.88
CA SER A 66 3.25 1.20 3.96
C SER A 66 2.17 0.25 3.49
N TRP A 67 1.05 0.18 4.22
CA TRP A 67 -0.10 -0.61 3.86
C TRP A 67 -0.80 -0.07 2.60
N LEU A 68 -1.23 -1.02 1.75
CA LEU A 68 -2.18 -0.85 0.66
C LEU A 68 -3.46 -1.65 0.97
N ALA A 69 -4.52 -1.45 0.20
CA ALA A 69 -5.81 -2.13 0.42
C ALA A 69 -5.82 -3.63 0.08
N GLY A 70 -4.67 -4.26 -0.15
CA GLY A 70 -4.62 -5.68 -0.47
C GLY A 70 -4.74 -6.56 0.78
N ARG A 71 -5.58 -7.61 0.70
CA ARG A 71 -5.68 -8.66 1.72
C ARG A 71 -5.66 -10.05 1.09
N GLY A 72 -5.02 -10.99 1.75
CA GLY A 72 -4.95 -12.37 1.31
C GLY A 72 -6.32 -13.06 1.41
N ASN A 73 -6.61 -13.96 0.49
CA ASN A 73 -7.83 -14.79 0.53
C ASN A 73 -7.53 -16.30 0.54
N GLY A 74 -6.27 -16.68 0.75
CA GLY A 74 -5.77 -18.05 0.67
C GLY A 74 -5.37 -18.51 -0.74
N VAL A 75 -5.65 -17.72 -1.78
CA VAL A 75 -5.29 -18.02 -3.19
C VAL A 75 -4.41 -16.93 -3.80
N ALA A 76 -4.71 -15.67 -3.50
CA ALA A 76 -3.94 -14.50 -3.91
C ALA A 76 -4.08 -13.38 -2.88
N MET A 77 -3.27 -12.33 -3.05
CA MET A 77 -3.57 -11.02 -2.46
C MET A 77 -4.56 -10.30 -3.36
N VAL A 78 -5.66 -9.81 -2.82
CA VAL A 78 -6.74 -9.20 -3.59
C VAL A 78 -7.02 -7.81 -3.03
N TRP A 79 -7.28 -6.86 -3.91
CA TRP A 79 -7.76 -5.54 -3.51
C TRP A 79 -9.09 -5.62 -2.75
N ASP A 80 -9.18 -4.92 -1.63
CA ASP A 80 -10.31 -4.99 -0.70
C ASP A 80 -11.60 -4.37 -1.25
N SER A 81 -11.52 -3.29 -2.05
CA SER A 81 -12.70 -2.62 -2.60
C SER A 81 -13.08 -3.09 -4.00
N SER A 82 -12.10 -3.31 -4.88
CA SER A 82 -12.38 -3.74 -6.26
C SER A 82 -12.57 -5.25 -6.40
N GLY A 83 -11.91 -6.07 -5.59
CA GLY A 83 -12.04 -7.54 -5.61
C GLY A 83 -11.60 -8.26 -6.89
N ASP A 84 -11.41 -7.52 -7.98
CA ASP A 84 -11.23 -8.03 -9.34
C ASP A 84 -9.76 -8.18 -9.75
N GLU A 85 -8.87 -7.36 -9.18
CA GLU A 85 -7.43 -7.50 -9.41
C GLU A 85 -6.78 -8.26 -8.26
N SER A 86 -5.92 -9.22 -8.64
CA SER A 86 -5.24 -10.09 -7.69
C SER A 86 -3.77 -10.21 -8.03
N PHE A 87 -2.94 -10.27 -7.00
CA PHE A 87 -1.53 -10.56 -7.08
C PHE A 87 -1.33 -12.04 -6.69
N PRO A 88 -1.29 -12.98 -7.66
CA PRO A 88 -1.00 -14.38 -7.37
C PRO A 88 0.46 -14.53 -6.89
N HIS A 89 0.79 -15.65 -6.26
CA HIS A 89 2.12 -15.91 -5.68
C HIS A 89 3.33 -15.62 -6.59
N ASN A 90 3.18 -15.73 -7.91
CA ASN A 90 4.24 -15.54 -8.90
C ASN A 90 4.24 -14.15 -9.55
N HIS A 91 3.43 -13.20 -9.06
CA HIS A 91 3.35 -11.86 -9.62
C HIS A 91 4.70 -11.13 -9.58
N ALA A 92 5.06 -10.42 -10.66
CA ALA A 92 6.37 -9.77 -10.80
C ALA A 92 6.60 -8.59 -9.84
N PHE A 93 5.56 -8.15 -9.12
CA PHE A 93 5.67 -7.07 -8.14
C PHE A 93 6.07 -7.54 -6.75
N TRP A 94 5.99 -8.85 -6.46
CA TRP A 94 6.46 -9.37 -5.19
C TRP A 94 7.95 -9.15 -5.03
N GLU A 95 8.35 -8.78 -3.81
CA GLU A 95 9.75 -8.70 -3.43
C GLU A 95 10.47 -10.04 -3.65
N ILE A 96 11.80 -9.95 -3.76
CA ILE A 96 12.67 -11.12 -3.79
C ILE A 96 13.45 -11.11 -2.48
N GLU A 97 13.32 -12.19 -1.72
CA GLU A 97 14.14 -12.46 -0.54
C GLU A 97 14.92 -13.75 -0.79
N ASP A 98 16.22 -13.75 -0.50
CA ASP A 98 17.12 -14.90 -0.71
C ASP A 98 17.06 -15.52 -2.12
N GLY A 99 16.80 -14.69 -3.13
CA GLY A 99 16.70 -15.13 -4.54
C GLY A 99 15.37 -15.78 -4.91
N ILE A 100 14.38 -15.74 -4.02
CA ILE A 100 13.06 -16.33 -4.22
C ILE A 100 11.99 -15.23 -4.23
N ARG A 101 11.12 -15.26 -5.25
CA ARG A 101 9.99 -14.32 -5.40
C ARG A 101 8.74 -14.92 -4.79
N HIS A 102 8.35 -14.47 -3.61
CA HIS A 102 7.13 -14.90 -2.95
C HIS A 102 6.48 -13.73 -2.19
N PRO A 103 5.14 -13.68 -2.09
CA PRO A 103 4.55 -13.17 -0.87
C PRO A 103 4.91 -14.15 0.28
N HIS A 104 5.29 -13.64 1.45
CA HIS A 104 5.56 -14.47 2.62
C HIS A 104 4.35 -15.32 3.03
N ASP A 105 3.16 -14.73 2.89
CA ASP A 105 1.86 -15.35 3.15
C ASP A 105 0.78 -14.70 2.27
N ILE A 106 -0.29 -15.43 1.95
CA ILE A 106 -1.49 -14.91 1.29
C ILE A 106 -2.78 -15.41 1.98
N THR A 107 -2.67 -15.91 3.21
CA THR A 107 -3.82 -16.26 4.05
C THR A 107 -4.66 -15.02 4.35
N THR A 108 -5.84 -15.24 4.94
CA THR A 108 -6.76 -14.16 5.33
C THR A 108 -6.20 -13.23 6.40
N ASP A 109 -5.14 -13.62 7.09
CA ASP A 109 -4.48 -12.81 8.12
C ASP A 109 -3.22 -12.10 7.58
N SER A 110 -3.01 -12.19 6.25
CA SER A 110 -1.95 -11.48 5.56
C SER A 110 -2.46 -10.27 4.79
N CYS A 111 -1.72 -9.17 4.89
CA CYS A 111 -2.04 -7.87 4.32
C CYS A 111 -0.90 -7.37 3.43
N LEU A 112 -1.25 -6.57 2.40
CA LEU A 112 -0.32 -6.09 1.38
C LEU A 112 0.39 -4.81 1.81
N ASP A 113 1.72 -4.83 1.82
CA ASP A 113 2.53 -3.64 2.01
C ASP A 113 3.38 -3.28 0.79
N MET A 114 3.59 -1.98 0.60
CA MET A 114 4.53 -1.40 -0.33
C MET A 114 5.87 -1.10 0.37
N ARG A 115 6.97 -1.51 -0.27
CA ARG A 115 8.37 -1.31 0.14
C ARG A 115 9.13 -0.60 -0.98
N PRO A 116 9.11 0.74 -1.02
CA PRO A 116 9.58 1.49 -2.19
C PRO A 116 11.07 1.27 -2.53
N LYS A 117 11.90 1.05 -1.51
CA LYS A 117 13.34 0.82 -1.63
C LYS A 117 13.72 -0.51 -2.30
N ASN A 118 12.83 -1.51 -2.27
CA ASN A 118 13.13 -2.83 -2.83
C ASN A 118 13.25 -2.76 -4.35
N LYS A 119 14.37 -3.22 -4.91
CA LYS A 119 14.64 -3.11 -6.35
C LYS A 119 13.86 -4.14 -7.16
N ASP A 120 13.68 -5.34 -6.62
CA ASP A 120 13.19 -6.51 -7.36
C ASP A 120 11.66 -6.66 -7.39
N GLY A 121 10.97 -5.94 -6.51
CA GLY A 121 9.51 -5.84 -6.43
C GLY A 121 9.10 -4.96 -5.25
N PRO A 122 8.15 -4.02 -5.42
CA PRO A 122 7.75 -3.12 -4.34
C PRO A 122 6.70 -3.71 -3.41
N LEU A 123 6.12 -4.88 -3.71
CA LEU A 123 5.04 -5.45 -2.91
C LEU A 123 5.56 -6.57 -2.02
N ALA A 124 5.01 -6.62 -0.81
CA ALA A 124 5.27 -7.67 0.16
C ALA A 124 3.97 -8.02 0.88
N SER A 125 3.95 -9.18 1.52
CA SER A 125 2.86 -9.55 2.40
C SER A 125 3.38 -9.76 3.81
N GLN A 126 2.55 -9.38 4.78
CA GLN A 126 2.88 -9.37 6.20
C GLN A 126 1.64 -9.64 7.05
N ASP A 127 1.87 -10.03 8.30
CA ASP A 127 0.83 -10.09 9.30
C ASP A 127 0.12 -8.73 9.42
N CYS A 128 -1.21 -8.73 9.35
CA CYS A 128 -2.03 -7.52 9.38
C CYS A 128 -1.91 -6.72 10.69
N ASP A 129 -1.43 -7.33 11.78
CA ASP A 129 -1.23 -6.67 13.08
C ASP A 129 0.12 -5.94 13.18
N HIS A 130 1.02 -6.10 12.20
CA HIS A 130 2.23 -5.29 12.12
C HIS A 130 1.88 -3.81 11.90
N THR A 131 2.64 -2.91 12.51
CA THR A 131 2.42 -1.47 12.33
C THR A 131 3.25 -0.95 11.16
N LYS A 132 2.57 -0.32 10.20
CA LYS A 132 3.18 0.31 9.01
C LYS A 132 2.44 1.61 8.68
N TYR A 133 3.07 2.48 7.90
CA TYR A 133 2.39 3.69 7.43
C TYR A 133 1.18 3.32 6.56
N ALA A 134 0.19 4.20 6.44
CA ALA A 134 -0.95 4.00 5.54
C ALA A 134 -0.73 4.82 4.28
N ILE A 135 -0.96 4.24 3.11
CA ILE A 135 -1.17 5.01 1.88
C ILE A 135 -2.68 5.10 1.67
N CYS A 136 -3.23 6.29 1.82
CA CYS A 136 -4.63 6.58 1.53
C CYS A 136 -4.77 7.11 0.11
N GLU A 137 -5.90 6.83 -0.54
CA GLU A 137 -6.23 7.28 -1.90
C GLU A 137 -7.56 8.05 -1.93
N CYS A 138 -7.62 9.08 -2.77
CA CYS A 138 -8.80 9.87 -3.06
C CYS A 138 -9.47 9.45 -4.38
N PHE A 139 -10.81 9.41 -4.40
CA PHE A 139 -11.63 9.31 -5.62
C PHE A 139 -12.21 10.67 -6.07
#